data_AF-A0A428P6A6-F1
#
_entry.id   AF-A0A428P6A6-F1
#
_cell.length_a   1.000
_cell.length_b   1.000
_cell.length_c   1.000
_cell.angle_alpha   90.00
_cell.angle_beta   90.00
_cell.angle_gamma   90.00
#
_symmetry.space_group_name_H-M   'P 1'
#
loop_
_entity.id
_entity.type
_entity.pdbx_description
1 polymer ?
#
loop_
_entity_poly.entity_id
_entity_poly.type
_entity_poly.pdbx_seq_one_letter_code
_entity_poly.pdbx_strand_id
1 'polypeptide(L)' 'MPEGRQSPSPEGQSGRQLQDPTGSGKGGLGKTEYKDPKSQLDNLVSNPKPITEDILKEKFAKGSKKE' A
#
# COMPACT_ATOMS: atom_id res chain seq x y z
N MET A 1 -56.38 -5.67 -11.64
CA MET A 1 -55.09 -5.15 -11.15
C MET A 1 -54.25 -4.86 -12.40
N PRO A 2 -53.74 -3.64 -12.62
CA PRO A 2 -52.88 -3.40 -13.77
C PRO A 2 -51.51 -4.01 -13.49
N GLU A 3 -51.09 -4.94 -14.35
CA GLU A 3 -49.79 -5.60 -14.34
C GLU A 3 -48.67 -4.57 -14.14
N GLY A 4 -47.78 -4.83 -13.18
CA GLY A 4 -46.73 -3.92 -12.75
C GLY A 4 -45.80 -3.52 -13.90
N ARG A 5 -45.26 -2.30 -13.83
CA ARG A 5 -44.27 -1.78 -14.78
C ARG A 5 -43.08 -2.74 -14.83
N GLN A 6 -42.94 -3.50 -15.92
CA GLN A 6 -41.76 -4.33 -16.15
C GLN A 6 -40.53 -3.43 -16.12
N SER A 7 -39.57 -3.76 -15.25
CA SER A 7 -38.28 -3.10 -15.21
C SER A 7 -37.54 -3.34 -16.53
N PRO A 8 -36.75 -2.37 -17.03
CA PRO A 8 -35.93 -2.58 -18.21
C PRO A 8 -34.98 -3.77 -18.00
N SER A 9 -34.61 -4.43 -19.10
CA SER A 9 -33.67 -5.55 -19.06
C SER A 9 -32.32 -5.11 -18.46
N PRO A 10 -31.68 -5.95 -17.62
CA PRO A 10 -30.37 -5.64 -17.06
C PRO A 10 -29.32 -5.40 -18.15
N GLU A 11 -28.35 -4.52 -17.89
CA GLU A 11 -27.16 -4.38 -18.75
C GLU A 11 -26.36 -5.69 -18.77
N GLY A 12 -26.08 -6.20 -19.96
CA GLY A 12 -25.28 -7.39 -20.17
C GLY A 12 -23.79 -7.11 -20.04
N GLN A 13 -23.06 -7.98 -19.34
CA GLN A 13 -21.61 -7.93 -19.32
C GLN A 13 -21.06 -8.27 -20.72
N SER A 14 -20.36 -7.33 -21.36
CA SER A 14 -19.87 -7.47 -22.74
C SER A 14 -18.71 -8.46 -22.92
N GLY A 15 -18.27 -9.13 -21.85
CA GLY A 15 -17.19 -10.12 -21.87
C GLY A 15 -15.86 -9.62 -22.43
N ARG A 16 -15.71 -8.31 -22.67
CA ARG A 16 -14.61 -7.74 -23.44
C ARG A 16 -13.25 -8.06 -22.82
N GLN A 17 -13.18 -8.05 -21.49
CA GLN A 17 -11.98 -8.42 -20.74
C GLN A 17 -11.62 -9.91 -20.81
N LEU A 18 -12.56 -10.81 -21.19
CA LEU A 18 -12.27 -12.24 -21.34
C LEU A 18 -11.42 -12.53 -22.59
N GLN A 19 -11.54 -11.68 -23.62
CA GLN A 19 -10.78 -11.80 -24.87
C GLN A 19 -9.47 -11.02 -24.84
N ASP A 20 -9.30 -10.20 -23.80
CA ASP A 20 -8.12 -9.39 -23.60
C ASP A 20 -6.98 -10.28 -23.05
N PRO A 21 -5.76 -10.19 -23.61
CA PRO A 21 -4.63 -10.90 -23.05
C PRO A 21 -4.40 -10.48 -21.60
N THR A 22 -3.96 -11.41 -20.75
CA THR A 22 -3.68 -11.13 -19.33
C THR A 22 -2.72 -9.95 -19.21
N GLY A 23 -3.18 -8.85 -18.58
CA GLY A 23 -2.41 -7.62 -18.44
C GLY A 23 -2.64 -6.54 -19.52
N SER A 24 -3.61 -6.70 -20.43
CA SER A 24 -3.96 -5.66 -21.43
C SER A 24 -4.67 -4.44 -20.84
N GLY A 25 -5.04 -4.50 -19.56
CA GLY A 25 -5.58 -3.35 -18.85
C GLY A 25 -4.62 -2.16 -19.01
N LYS A 26 -5.17 -0.94 -19.10
CA LYS A 26 -4.39 0.31 -19.11
C LYS A 26 -3.63 0.57 -17.78
N GLY A 27 -3.22 -0.48 -17.07
CA GLY A 27 -2.28 -0.48 -15.97
C GLY A 27 -0.92 -1.01 -16.43
N GLY A 28 -0.52 -0.74 -17.68
CA GLY A 28 0.87 -0.91 -18.08
C GLY A 28 1.72 -0.17 -17.06
N LEU A 29 2.64 -0.89 -16.41
CA LEU A 29 3.65 -0.29 -15.55
C LEU A 29 4.43 0.67 -16.44
N GLY A 30 3.99 1.93 -16.48
CA GLY A 30 4.64 2.99 -17.23
C GLY A 30 6.11 2.99 -16.85
N LYS A 31 6.97 3.26 -17.84
CA LYS A 31 8.44 3.25 -17.73
C LYS A 31 8.86 3.60 -16.31
N THR A 32 9.25 2.60 -15.53
CA THR A 32 9.69 2.84 -14.17
C THR A 32 11.01 3.58 -14.27
N GLU A 33 11.02 4.85 -13.87
CA GLU A 33 12.28 5.57 -13.70
C GLU A 33 13.13 4.75 -12.72
N TYR A 34 14.37 4.44 -13.10
CA TYR A 34 15.30 3.75 -12.22
C TYR A 34 15.60 4.67 -11.03
N LYS A 35 14.90 4.45 -9.92
CA LYS A 35 15.19 5.09 -8.64
C LYS A 35 16.20 4.23 -7.90
N ASP A 36 17.13 4.86 -7.19
CA ASP A 36 18.05 4.14 -6.30
C ASP A 36 17.19 3.34 -5.29
N PRO A 37 17.29 1.99 -5.26
CA PRO A 37 16.49 1.16 -4.37
C PRO A 37 16.69 1.52 -2.89
N LYS A 38 17.80 2.17 -2.53
CA LYS A 38 18.04 2.64 -1.15
C LYS A 38 17.12 3.78 -0.75
N SER A 39 16.72 4.66 -1.67
CA SER A 39 15.79 5.77 -1.40
C SER A 39 14.39 5.30 -1.00
N GLN A 40 14.03 4.05 -1.34
CA GLN A 40 12.76 3.45 -0.92
C GLN A 40 12.80 2.97 0.53
N LEU A 41 14.01 2.64 1.04
CA LEU A 41 14.22 2.18 2.41
C LEU A 41 14.19 3.31 3.44
N ASP A 42 14.41 4.56 3.01
CA ASP A 42 14.33 5.74 3.88
C ASP A 42 12.95 5.86 4.55
N ASN A 43 11.88 5.46 3.85
CA ASN A 43 10.51 5.46 4.39
C ASN A 43 10.22 4.28 5.33
N LEU A 44 11.10 3.27 5.39
CA LEU A 44 11.04 2.19 6.38
C LEU A 44 11.84 2.55 7.64
N VAL A 45 12.60 3.65 7.61
CA VAL A 45 13.22 4.23 8.80
C VAL A 45 12.19 5.10 9.49
N SER A 46 11.25 4.48 10.21
CA SER A 46 10.91 4.89 11.59
C SER A 46 9.55 4.38 12.03
N ASN A 47 9.56 3.69 13.16
CA ASN A 47 8.67 4.11 14.22
C ASN A 47 9.38 5.32 14.88
N PRO A 48 8.71 6.46 15.15
CA PRO A 48 9.30 7.53 15.95
C PRO A 48 9.93 6.95 17.23
N LYS A 49 11.04 7.54 17.67
CA LYS A 49 11.69 7.12 18.92
C LYS A 49 10.63 7.12 20.04
N PRO A 50 10.50 6.03 20.81
CA PRO A 50 9.64 6.03 21.97
C PRO A 50 9.98 7.20 22.88
N ILE A 51 8.97 7.88 23.41
CA ILE A 51 9.12 9.04 24.31
C ILE A 51 10.05 8.72 25.51
N THR A 52 10.12 7.45 25.88
CA THR A 52 10.91 6.96 27.01
C THR A 52 12.38 6.70 26.68
N GLU A 53 12.80 6.60 25.42
CA GLU A 53 14.17 6.22 25.04
C GLU A 53 15.24 7.17 25.60
N ASP A 54 15.00 8.47 25.52
CA ASP A 54 15.97 9.47 25.95
C ASP A 54 16.09 9.47 27.49
N ILE A 55 14.97 9.29 28.20
CA ILE A 55 14.91 9.17 29.65
C ILE A 55 15.57 7.86 30.12
N LEU A 56 15.36 6.75 29.40
CA LEU A 56 16.00 5.47 29.70
C LEU A 56 17.52 5.58 29.55
N LYS A 57 18.01 6.15 28.44
CA LYS A 57 19.44 6.36 28.23
C LYS A 57 20.06 7.23 29.32
N GLU A 58 19.42 8.31 29.72
CA GLU A 58 19.89 9.16 30.81
C GLU A 58 19.98 8.42 32.15
N LYS A 59 18.95 7.64 32.50
CA LYS A 59 18.89 6.89 33.76
C LYS A 59 19.88 5.73 33.82
N PHE A 60 20.12 5.05 32.69
CA PHE A 60 20.99 3.87 32.63
C PHE A 60 22.42 4.19 32.17
N ALA A 61 22.72 5.40 31.70
CA ALA A 61 24.08 5.84 31.33
C ALA A 61 25.08 5.78 32.49
N LYS A 62 24.61 5.78 33.75
CA LYS A 62 25.46 5.67 34.94
C LYS A 62 25.59 4.24 35.50
N GLY A 63 25.14 3.21 34.77
CA GLY A 63 24.99 1.85 35.31
C GLY A 63 25.88 0.75 34.72
N SER A 64 26.83 1.03 33.82
CA SER A 64 27.72 0.00 33.26
C SER A 64 29.19 0.40 33.29
N LYS A 65 29.72 0.56 34.51
CA LYS A 65 31.07 0.09 34.81
C LYS A 65 30.92 -1.16 35.68
N LYS A 66 30.92 -2.32 35.04
CA LYS A 66 31.29 -3.58 35.71
C LYS A 66 32.67 -3.94 35.19
N GLU A 67 33.59 -4.08 36.14
CA GLU A 67 34.92 -4.67 35.99
C GLU A 67 34.86 -6.07 35.39
#